data_AF-A0A2Z3GWF9-F1
#
_entry.id   AF-A0A2Z3GWF9-F1
#
_cell.length_a   1.000
_cell.length_b   1.000
_cell.length_c   1.000
_cell.angle_alpha   90.00
_cell.angle_beta   90.00
_cell.angle_gamma   90.00
#
_symmetry.space_group_name_H-M   'P 1'
#
loop_
_entity.id
_entity.type
_entity.pdbx_description
1 polymer ?
#
loop_
_entity_poly.entity_id
_entity_poly.type
_entity_poly.pdbx_seq_one_letter_code
_entity_poly.pdbx_strand_id
1 'polypeptide(L)'
;MRISRWRRRRTRSVRAEGGAGFMAAKLRPGRNFGPVNRRCRPWLLAGALAAAGALPACQRPEEPLRPADLVPRPQLVGALIDLHLLEARVENAGLKPDSARALFLSQQKNVFRTYRMTDSSFQHSVRYYGVHGKDLDEMYVIVVDSLERRMRRFDPTNPRYGPPAGHPL
;
A
#
# COMPACT_ATOMS: atom_id res chain seq x y z
N MET A 1 -47.92 4.68 -30.29
CA MET A 1 -47.01 4.31 -29.17
C MET A 1 -46.31 2.98 -29.46
N ARG A 2 -44.97 2.97 -29.58
CA ARG A 2 -44.15 1.75 -29.61
C ARG A 2 -42.79 2.06 -28.95
N ILE A 3 -42.67 1.77 -27.66
CA ILE A 3 -41.38 1.79 -26.94
C ILE A 3 -41.30 0.51 -26.14
N SER A 4 -40.52 -0.46 -26.62
CA SER A 4 -39.93 -1.53 -25.79
C SER A 4 -39.16 -2.49 -26.69
N ARG A 5 -37.82 -2.41 -26.66
CA ARG A 5 -36.91 -3.56 -26.87
C ARG A 5 -35.41 -3.26 -26.66
N TRP A 6 -35.06 -2.39 -25.71
CA TRP A 6 -33.66 -2.20 -25.29
C TRP A 6 -33.44 -2.43 -23.80
N ARG A 7 -34.02 -3.52 -23.26
CA ARG A 7 -33.80 -3.94 -21.87
C ARG A 7 -33.39 -5.40 -21.79
N ARG A 8 -32.34 -5.79 -22.52
CA ARG A 8 -31.74 -7.12 -22.37
C ARG A 8 -30.31 -7.15 -22.92
N ARG A 9 -29.36 -6.53 -22.19
CA ARG A 9 -27.91 -6.77 -22.28
C ARG A 9 -27.18 -5.78 -21.35
N ARG A 10 -27.32 -5.95 -20.04
CA ARG A 10 -26.38 -5.32 -19.08
C ARG A 10 -26.37 -6.07 -17.74
N THR A 11 -26.32 -7.39 -17.80
CA THR A 11 -26.12 -8.26 -16.63
C THR A 11 -25.16 -9.37 -17.01
N ARG A 12 -23.89 -9.03 -17.18
CA ARG A 12 -22.75 -9.96 -17.10
C ARG A 12 -21.46 -9.15 -17.06
N SER A 13 -20.60 -9.50 -16.11
CA SER A 13 -19.28 -8.91 -15.81
C SER A 13 -19.24 -7.67 -14.90
N VAL A 14 -19.71 -7.79 -13.66
CA VAL A 14 -18.90 -7.30 -12.54
C VAL A 14 -18.30 -8.54 -11.92
N ARG A 15 -17.19 -8.99 -12.51
CA ARG A 15 -16.28 -9.93 -11.86
C ARG A 15 -15.69 -9.14 -10.69
N ALA A 16 -15.90 -9.66 -9.49
CA ALA A 16 -15.26 -9.19 -8.28
C ALA A 16 -13.74 -9.31 -8.47
N GLU A 17 -13.10 -8.19 -8.80
CA GLU A 17 -11.69 -8.01 -8.49
C GLU A 17 -11.66 -7.39 -7.10
N GLY A 18 -11.14 -8.18 -6.16
CA GLY A 18 -11.09 -7.85 -4.75
C GLY A 18 -10.39 -6.53 -4.51
N GLY A 19 -10.80 -5.87 -3.43
CA GLY A 19 -10.18 -4.67 -2.90
C GLY A 19 -8.72 -4.90 -2.52
N ALA A 20 -7.84 -4.86 -3.51
CA ALA A 20 -6.47 -4.46 -3.28
C ALA A 20 -6.51 -2.96 -3.00
N GLY A 21 -6.45 -2.60 -1.72
CA GLY A 21 -6.50 -1.22 -1.26
C GLY A 21 -5.59 -0.30 -2.09
N PHE A 22 -6.00 0.95 -2.25
CA PHE A 22 -5.25 1.98 -3.00
C PHE A 22 -3.79 2.11 -2.53
N MET A 23 -3.50 1.82 -1.26
CA MET A 23 -2.14 1.79 -0.73
C MET A 23 -1.27 0.68 -1.33
N ALA A 24 -1.83 -0.51 -1.54
CA ALA A 24 -1.11 -1.63 -2.18
C ALA A 24 -0.71 -1.32 -3.62
N ALA A 25 -1.46 -0.46 -4.32
CA ALA A 25 -1.12 -0.02 -5.67
C ALA A 25 0.04 1.00 -5.71
N LYS A 26 0.21 1.82 -4.66
CA LYS A 26 1.31 2.80 -4.55
C LYS A 26 2.61 2.21 -3.98
N LEU A 27 2.53 1.11 -3.24
CA LEU A 27 3.71 0.41 -2.70
C LEU A 27 4.37 -0.56 -3.68
N ARG A 28 3.81 -0.73 -4.89
CA ARG A 28 4.54 -1.41 -5.96
C ARG A 28 5.75 -0.53 -6.32
N PRO A 29 6.99 -1.00 -6.10
CA PRO A 29 8.16 -0.27 -6.57
C PRO A 29 7.94 -0.01 -8.06
N GLY A 30 8.02 1.28 -8.46
CA GLY A 30 7.91 1.66 -9.85
C GLY A 30 8.80 0.75 -10.69
N ARG A 31 8.25 0.27 -11.81
CA ARG A 31 8.98 -0.46 -12.86
C ARG A 31 10.01 0.47 -13.51
N ASN A 32 10.99 0.93 -12.73
CA ASN A 32 12.25 1.46 -13.23
C ASN A 32 13.27 0.31 -13.25
N PHE A 33 12.87 -0.82 -13.85
CA PHE A 33 13.82 -1.67 -14.55
C PHE A 33 13.94 -1.05 -15.94
N GLY A 34 14.88 -0.10 -16.09
CA GLY A 34 15.30 0.32 -17.41
C GLY A 34 15.73 -0.91 -18.23
N PRO A 35 15.56 -0.90 -19.57
CA PRO A 35 16.03 -2.00 -20.38
C PRO A 35 17.56 -2.04 -20.28
N VAL A 36 18.08 -2.98 -19.49
CA VAL A 36 19.49 -3.35 -19.55
C VAL A 36 19.71 -3.95 -20.93
N ASN A 37 20.28 -3.12 -21.81
CA ASN A 37 20.78 -3.46 -23.13
C ASN A 37 21.70 -4.68 -23.02
N ARG A 38 21.15 -5.87 -23.26
CA ARG A 38 21.90 -7.11 -23.43
C ARG A 38 22.61 -7.06 -24.77
N ARG A 39 23.79 -6.44 -24.78
CA ARG A 39 24.81 -6.66 -25.82
C ARG A 39 26.13 -7.00 -25.16
N CYS A 40 26.22 -8.20 -24.61
CA CYS A 40 27.49 -8.91 -24.55
C CYS A 40 27.57 -9.74 -25.84
N ARG A 41 28.20 -9.19 -26.88
CA ARG A 41 28.69 -9.98 -28.02
C ARG A 41 29.92 -10.74 -27.51
N PRO A 42 29.94 -12.07 -27.47
CA PRO A 42 31.21 -12.77 -27.43
C PRO A 42 31.65 -12.94 -28.88
N TRP A 43 32.63 -12.13 -29.25
CA TRP A 43 33.59 -12.53 -30.26
C TRP A 43 34.44 -13.67 -29.67
N LEU A 44 34.90 -14.56 -30.55
CA LEU A 44 35.93 -15.59 -30.34
C LEU A 44 35.40 -16.90 -29.73
N LEU A 45 35.26 -17.95 -30.55
CA LEU A 45 36.30 -18.89 -30.98
C LEU A 45 36.73 -19.85 -29.85
N ALA A 46 36.49 -21.11 -30.17
CA ALA A 46 37.27 -22.28 -29.78
C ALA A 46 37.36 -22.66 -28.30
N GLY A 47 36.77 -23.83 -28.02
CA GLY A 47 37.61 -24.94 -27.57
C GLY A 47 37.81 -25.08 -26.07
N ALA A 48 36.94 -25.92 -25.50
CA ALA A 48 37.27 -26.97 -24.54
C ALA A 48 37.84 -26.60 -23.14
N LEU A 49 37.40 -27.42 -22.17
CA LEU A 49 37.96 -27.62 -20.82
C LEU A 49 37.79 -26.49 -19.81
N ALA A 50 36.75 -26.61 -18.97
CA ALA A 50 36.87 -26.79 -17.51
C ALA A 50 35.50 -26.50 -16.87
N ALA A 51 34.75 -27.56 -16.56
CA ALA A 51 33.55 -27.47 -15.76
C ALA A 51 33.94 -27.29 -14.28
N ALA A 52 34.28 -26.06 -13.88
CA ALA A 52 34.37 -25.66 -12.48
C ALA A 52 33.20 -24.71 -12.20
N GLY A 53 32.32 -25.12 -11.27
CA GLY A 53 31.14 -24.37 -10.88
C GLY A 53 31.50 -23.01 -10.29
N ALA A 54 31.35 -21.96 -11.08
CA ALA A 54 31.29 -20.59 -10.59
C ALA A 54 29.82 -20.26 -10.27
N LEU A 55 29.42 -20.47 -9.01
CA LEU A 55 28.21 -19.86 -8.48
C LEU A 55 28.38 -18.34 -8.60
N PRO A 56 27.42 -17.59 -9.19
CA PRO A 56 27.49 -16.14 -9.21
C PRO A 56 27.50 -15.68 -7.75
N ALA A 57 28.59 -15.04 -7.35
CA ALA A 57 28.78 -14.46 -6.03
C ALA A 57 27.53 -13.66 -5.64
N CYS A 58 27.00 -13.95 -4.46
CA CYS A 58 25.92 -13.21 -3.84
C CYS A 58 26.26 -11.72 -3.86
N GLN A 59 25.51 -10.92 -4.62
CA GLN A 59 25.44 -9.49 -4.39
C GLN A 59 24.85 -9.31 -2.99
N ARG A 60 25.73 -9.14 -2.00
CA ARG A 60 25.33 -8.74 -0.65
C ARG A 60 24.52 -7.45 -0.81
N PRO A 61 23.27 -7.39 -0.32
CA PRO A 61 22.48 -6.17 -0.43
C PRO A 61 23.26 -5.06 0.26
N GLU A 62 23.71 -4.09 -0.54
CA GLU A 62 24.30 -2.86 -0.03
C GLU A 62 23.32 -2.27 0.98
N GLU A 63 23.79 -2.02 2.20
CA GLU A 63 22.93 -1.51 3.25
C GLU A 63 22.40 -0.14 2.81
N PRO A 64 21.07 0.08 2.80
CA PRO A 64 20.52 1.26 2.16
C PRO A 64 20.98 2.49 2.90
N LEU A 65 21.65 3.39 2.16
CA LEU A 65 22.05 4.69 2.65
C LEU A 65 20.83 5.43 3.23
N ARG A 66 21.00 5.94 4.45
CA ARG A 66 19.96 6.71 5.15
C ARG A 66 19.56 7.93 4.29
N PRO A 67 18.29 8.05 3.87
CA PRO A 67 17.82 9.20 3.12
C PRO A 67 17.95 10.49 3.94
N ALA A 68 18.27 11.61 3.28
CA ALA A 68 18.35 12.92 3.95
C ALA A 68 16.98 13.41 4.44
N ASP A 69 15.90 12.98 3.78
CA ASP A 69 14.51 13.31 4.08
C ASP A 69 13.78 12.20 4.86
N LEU A 70 14.51 11.44 5.68
CA LEU A 70 13.94 10.35 6.47
C LEU A 70 12.93 10.87 7.50
N VAL A 71 11.70 10.37 7.42
CA VAL A 71 10.62 10.62 8.36
C VAL A 71 10.90 9.85 9.66
N PRO A 72 10.87 10.51 10.83
CA PRO A 72 10.98 9.84 12.12
C PRO A 72 9.90 8.77 12.32
N ARG A 73 10.28 7.63 12.90
CA ARG A 73 9.40 6.50 13.22
C ARG A 73 8.02 6.88 13.80
N PRO A 74 7.90 7.68 14.89
CA PRO A 74 6.58 8.00 15.45
C PRO A 74 5.70 8.83 14.49
N GLN A 75 6.32 9.68 13.67
CA GLN A 75 5.62 10.49 12.68
C GLN A 75 5.11 9.61 11.53
N LEU A 76 5.91 8.65 11.07
CA LEU A 76 5.52 7.70 10.03
C LEU A 76 4.38 6.79 10.51
N VAL A 77 4.45 6.28 11.74
CA VAL A 77 3.37 5.47 12.35
C VAL A 77 2.05 6.24 12.37
N GLY A 78 2.05 7.51 12.82
CA GLY A 78 0.85 8.34 12.81
C GLY A 78 0.28 8.52 11.40
N ALA A 79 1.14 8.82 10.42
CA ALA A 79 0.71 8.95 9.03
C ALA A 79 0.13 7.65 8.46
N LEU A 80 0.74 6.49 8.74
CA LEU A 80 0.22 5.19 8.31
C LEU A 80 -1.17 4.91 8.89
N ILE A 81 -1.39 5.20 10.17
CA ILE A 81 -2.71 5.06 10.82
C ILE A 81 -3.76 5.91 10.09
N ASP A 82 -3.46 7.18 9.83
CA ASP A 82 -4.43 8.09 9.20
C ASP A 82 -4.65 7.76 7.72
N LEU A 83 -3.63 7.26 7.01
CA LEU A 83 -3.76 6.78 5.64
C LEU A 83 -4.67 5.54 5.55
N HIS A 84 -4.53 4.57 6.46
CA HIS A 84 -5.41 3.40 6.49
C HIS A 84 -6.86 3.76 6.83
N LEU A 85 -7.07 4.72 7.73
CA LEU A 85 -8.41 5.22 8.04
C LEU A 85 -9.02 6.01 6.88
N LEU A 86 -8.19 6.78 6.16
CA LEU A 86 -8.62 7.45 4.94
C LEU A 86 -9.03 6.45 3.86
N GLU A 87 -8.23 5.39 3.67
CA GLU A 87 -8.52 4.30 2.73
C GLU A 87 -9.87 3.65 3.06
N ALA A 88 -10.07 3.21 4.30
CA ALA A 88 -11.33 2.62 4.76
C ALA A 88 -12.52 3.58 4.56
N ARG A 89 -12.35 4.89 4.81
CA ARG A 89 -13.39 5.89 4.58
C ARG A 89 -13.74 6.03 3.10
N VAL A 90 -12.75 6.05 2.22
CA VAL A 90 -12.96 6.18 0.78
C VAL A 90 -13.61 4.91 0.20
N GLU A 91 -13.18 3.73 0.66
CA GLU A 91 -13.79 2.45 0.27
C GLU A 91 -15.26 2.38 0.69
N ASN A 92 -15.57 2.82 1.92
CA ASN A 92 -16.94 2.86 2.43
C ASN A 92 -17.82 3.95 1.79
N ALA A 93 -17.26 4.87 1.00
CA ALA A 93 -18.02 5.90 0.31
C ALA A 93 -18.83 5.38 -0.90
N GLY A 94 -18.62 4.12 -1.31
CA GLY A 94 -19.38 3.49 -2.40
C GLY A 94 -19.15 4.13 -3.78
N LEU A 95 -18.02 4.81 -3.97
CA LEU A 95 -17.68 5.50 -5.22
C LEU A 95 -17.14 4.52 -6.28
N LYS A 96 -17.25 4.90 -7.55
CA LYS A 96 -16.57 4.18 -8.65
C LYS A 96 -15.05 4.23 -8.44
N PRO A 97 -14.27 3.23 -8.91
CA PRO A 97 -12.83 3.13 -8.68
C PRO A 97 -12.05 4.41 -9.02
N ASP A 98 -12.32 5.05 -10.16
CA ASP A 98 -11.63 6.28 -10.57
C ASP A 98 -11.96 7.46 -9.65
N SER A 99 -13.22 7.58 -9.24
CA SER A 99 -13.69 8.61 -8.32
C SER A 99 -13.14 8.38 -6.90
N ALA A 100 -13.14 7.14 -6.43
CA ALA A 100 -12.53 6.75 -5.16
C ALA A 100 -11.03 7.07 -5.15
N ARG A 101 -10.31 6.75 -6.24
CA ARG A 101 -8.89 7.10 -6.40
C ARG A 101 -8.65 8.60 -6.36
N ALA A 102 -9.44 9.38 -7.09
CA ALA A 102 -9.33 10.83 -7.11
C ALA A 102 -9.56 11.44 -5.72
N LEU A 103 -10.58 10.94 -5.00
CA LEU A 103 -10.89 11.36 -3.64
C LEU A 103 -9.78 10.97 -2.65
N PHE A 104 -9.23 9.77 -2.78
CA PHE A 104 -8.11 9.32 -1.96
C PHE A 104 -6.89 10.22 -2.15
N LEU A 105 -6.49 10.47 -3.40
CA LEU A 105 -5.33 11.29 -3.71
C LEU A 105 -5.49 12.75 -3.29
N SER A 106 -6.71 13.30 -3.34
CA SER A 106 -6.96 14.66 -2.87
C SER A 106 -6.83 14.76 -1.35
N GLN A 107 -7.38 13.80 -0.60
CA GLN A 107 -7.34 13.79 0.86
C GLN A 107 -5.99 13.34 1.42
N GLN A 108 -5.24 12.48 0.73
CA GLN A 108 -3.89 12.07 1.11
C GLN A 108 -2.97 13.28 1.31
N LYS A 109 -3.12 14.33 0.48
CA LYS A 109 -2.36 15.58 0.62
C LYS A 109 -2.58 16.24 1.98
N ASN A 110 -3.78 16.14 2.55
CA ASN A 110 -4.07 16.69 3.86
C ASN A 110 -3.39 15.88 4.97
N VAL A 111 -3.38 14.54 4.86
CA VAL A 111 -2.62 13.68 5.79
C VAL A 111 -1.15 14.08 5.76
N PHE A 112 -0.55 14.18 4.57
CA PHE A 112 0.85 14.57 4.43
C PHE A 112 1.17 15.96 4.99
N ARG A 113 0.25 16.93 4.84
CA ARG A 113 0.37 18.25 5.46
C ARG A 113 0.36 18.19 6.98
N THR A 114 -0.54 17.41 7.59
CA THR A 114 -0.62 17.22 9.05
C THR A 114 0.69 16.73 9.63
N TYR A 115 1.34 15.78 8.94
CA TYR A 115 2.62 15.21 9.36
C TYR A 115 3.84 15.90 8.75
N ARG A 116 3.70 17.07 8.10
CA ARG A 116 4.81 17.83 7.49
C ARG A 116 5.71 16.97 6.58
N MET A 117 5.11 16.08 5.80
CA MET A 117 5.80 15.15 4.90
C MET A 117 5.47 15.44 3.45
N THR A 118 6.42 15.12 2.56
CA THR A 118 6.22 15.08 1.11
C THR A 118 5.97 13.63 0.65
N ASP A 119 5.40 13.46 -0.55
CA ASP A 119 5.22 12.12 -1.14
C ASP A 119 6.57 11.39 -1.29
N SER A 120 7.66 12.11 -1.62
CA SER A 120 9.01 11.54 -1.69
C SER A 120 9.53 11.09 -0.34
N SER A 121 9.45 11.94 0.69
CA SER A 121 9.93 11.61 2.04
C SER A 121 9.21 10.39 2.63
N PHE A 122 7.90 10.27 2.38
CA PHE A 122 7.12 9.09 2.76
C PHE A 122 7.62 7.84 2.02
N GLN A 123 7.76 7.88 0.69
CA GLN A 123 8.24 6.74 -0.09
C GLN A 123 9.65 6.30 0.30
N HIS A 124 10.57 7.26 0.48
CA HIS A 124 11.94 6.98 0.92
C HIS A 124 11.96 6.35 2.31
N SER A 125 11.13 6.84 3.23
CA SER A 125 11.07 6.33 4.60
C SER A 125 10.48 4.93 4.66
N VAL A 126 9.36 4.68 3.99
CA VAL A 126 8.77 3.32 3.90
C VAL A 126 9.77 2.36 3.27
N ARG A 127 10.48 2.78 2.21
CA ARG A 127 11.53 1.96 1.59
C ARG A 127 12.66 1.67 2.57
N TYR A 128 13.16 2.67 3.28
CA TYR A 128 14.27 2.54 4.23
C TYR A 128 13.90 1.59 5.38
N TYR A 129 12.80 1.83 6.07
CA TYR A 129 12.36 0.99 7.18
C TYR A 129 11.90 -0.41 6.74
N GLY A 130 11.50 -0.59 5.46
CA GLY A 130 11.06 -1.88 4.94
C GLY A 130 12.19 -2.89 4.68
N VAL A 131 13.44 -2.44 4.68
CA VAL A 131 14.63 -3.28 4.47
C VAL A 131 15.63 -3.21 5.62
N HIS A 132 15.52 -2.20 6.48
CA HIS A 132 16.39 -2.01 7.64
C HIS A 132 15.76 -2.63 8.89
N GLY A 133 16.44 -3.62 9.49
CA GLY A 133 16.19 -4.03 10.88
C GLY A 133 14.79 -4.54 11.24
N LYS A 134 13.88 -4.77 10.28
CA LYS A 134 12.44 -5.00 10.51
C LYS A 134 11.71 -3.79 11.13
N ASP A 135 12.25 -2.59 10.99
CA ASP A 135 11.68 -1.39 11.58
C ASP A 135 10.23 -1.15 11.12
N LEU A 136 9.95 -1.39 9.83
CA LEU A 136 8.60 -1.22 9.28
C LEU A 136 7.61 -2.25 9.85
N ASP A 137 8.04 -3.50 10.06
CA ASP A 137 7.18 -4.55 10.65
C ASP A 137 6.80 -4.17 12.08
N GLU A 138 7.76 -3.71 12.88
CA GLU A 138 7.48 -3.23 14.24
C GLU A 138 6.59 -1.99 14.26
N MET A 139 6.73 -1.10 13.28
CA MET A 139 5.81 0.02 13.12
C MET A 139 4.40 -0.48 12.81
N TYR A 140 4.25 -1.49 11.96
CA TYR A 140 2.96 -2.06 11.63
C TYR A 140 2.28 -2.75 12.82
N VAL A 141 3.02 -3.34 13.76
CA VAL A 141 2.45 -3.83 15.02
C VAL A 141 1.71 -2.71 15.76
N ILE A 142 2.32 -1.52 15.86
CA ILE A 142 1.73 -0.36 16.52
C ILE A 142 0.52 0.19 15.73
N VAL A 143 0.60 0.18 14.40
CA VAL A 143 -0.50 0.60 13.52
C VAL A 143 -1.72 -0.30 13.74
N VAL A 144 -1.54 -1.62 13.69
CA VAL A 144 -2.62 -2.61 13.87
C VAL A 144 -3.24 -2.46 15.27
N ASP A 145 -2.43 -2.46 16.32
CA ASP A 145 -2.90 -2.27 17.70
C ASP A 145 -3.68 -0.95 17.87
N SER A 146 -3.23 0.13 17.23
CA SER A 146 -3.93 1.41 17.24
C SER A 146 -5.29 1.36 16.52
N LEU A 147 -5.38 0.65 15.40
CA LEU A 147 -6.63 0.46 14.66
C LEU A 147 -7.59 -0.45 15.43
N GLU A 148 -7.11 -1.55 16.02
CA GLU A 148 -7.91 -2.43 16.86
C GLU A 148 -8.50 -1.70 18.07
N ARG A 149 -7.69 -0.90 18.77
CA ARG A 149 -8.21 -0.05 19.86
C ARG A 149 -9.33 0.87 19.41
N ARG A 150 -9.21 1.48 18.22
CA ARG A 150 -10.26 2.35 17.66
C ARG A 150 -11.50 1.52 17.31
N MET A 151 -11.33 0.34 16.72
CA MET A 151 -12.42 -0.58 16.38
C MET A 151 -13.20 -1.03 17.62
N ARG A 152 -12.52 -1.43 18.71
CA ARG A 152 -13.16 -1.84 19.97
C ARG A 152 -14.02 -0.74 20.62
N ARG A 153 -13.75 0.54 20.31
CA ARG A 153 -14.65 1.63 20.75
C ARG A 153 -15.99 1.61 20.04
N PHE A 154 -16.06 1.04 18.84
CA PHE A 154 -17.29 0.93 18.05
C PHE A 154 -17.91 -0.48 18.12
N ASP A 155 -17.40 -1.35 18.99
CA ASP A 155 -17.98 -2.67 19.23
C ASP A 155 -19.37 -2.51 19.88
N PRO A 156 -20.46 -3.02 19.27
CA PRO A 156 -21.81 -2.91 19.81
C PRO A 156 -21.99 -3.66 21.14
N THR A 157 -21.07 -4.57 21.49
CA THR A 157 -21.04 -5.25 22.79
C THR A 157 -20.30 -4.45 23.86
N ASN A 158 -19.63 -3.34 23.50
CA ASN A 158 -18.98 -2.47 24.46
C ASN A 158 -20.05 -1.75 25.30
N PRO A 159 -20.08 -1.91 26.63
CA PRO A 159 -21.11 -1.33 27.49
C PRO A 159 -21.16 0.20 27.48
N ARG A 160 -20.14 0.88 26.92
CA ARG A 160 -20.15 2.33 26.68
C ARG A 160 -20.91 2.77 25.42
N TYR A 161 -21.16 1.86 24.48
CA TYR A 161 -21.76 2.15 23.16
C TYR A 161 -22.85 1.14 22.73
N GLY A 162 -23.23 0.20 23.59
CA GLY A 162 -24.38 -0.67 23.36
C GLY A 162 -25.69 0.13 23.27
N PRO A 163 -26.72 -0.38 22.57
CA PRO A 163 -28.04 0.24 22.57
C PRO A 163 -28.51 0.42 24.03
N PRO A 164 -29.11 1.57 24.39
CA PRO A 164 -29.59 1.78 25.75
C PRO A 164 -30.51 0.62 26.10
N ALA A 165 -30.24 -0.07 27.21
CA ALA A 165 -31.09 -1.15 27.69
C ALA A 165 -32.51 -0.58 27.79
N GLY A 166 -33.41 -1.03 26.92
CA GLY A 166 -34.80 -0.63 26.94
C GLY A 166 -35.36 -0.98 28.32
N HIS A 167 -35.73 0.05 29.08
CA HIS A 167 -36.47 -0.15 30.32
C HIS A 167 -37.84 -0.73 29.95
N PRO A 168 -38.23 -1.89 30.50
CA PRO A 168 -39.58 -2.40 30.32
C PRO A 168 -40.56 -1.46 31.05
N LEU A 169 -41.58 -1.00 30.34
CA LEU A 169 -42.83 -0.48 30.91
C LEU A 169 -43.94 -1.48 30.63
#